data_AF-A0AAU9Y281-F1
#
_entry.id   AF-A0AAU9Y281-F1
#
_cell.length_a   1.000
_cell.length_b   1.000
_cell.length_c   1.000
_cell.angle_alpha   90.00
_cell.angle_beta   90.00
_cell.angle_gamma   90.00
#
_symmetry.space_group_name_H-M   'P 1'
#
loop_
_entity.id
_entity.type
_entity.pdbx_description
1 polymer ?
#
loop_
_entity_poly.entity_id
_entity_poly.type
_entity_poly.pdbx_seq_one_letter_code
_entity_poly.pdbx_strand_id
1 'polypeptide(L)'
;MISETEKKLKQLRDKNDVVFKRWHAYAVEISSELGTEPSAPRTASRQQHRANAPHDTAEEYYRRNLYIPFLDHITQEMNRNFFFRFGSTQKTAMQLLRLMPSTTVACTNACDPNIFPNIHICCCE
;
A
#
# COMPACT_ATOMS: atom_id res chain seq x y z
N MET A 1 -12.54 -7.25 -6.90
CA MET A 1 -11.52 -7.50 -5.86
C MET A 1 -10.10 -7.31 -6.36
N ILE A 2 -9.35 -8.29 -6.89
CA ILE A 2 -7.93 -8.03 -7.23
C ILE A 2 -7.79 -7.16 -8.49
N SER A 3 -8.60 -7.41 -9.52
CA SER A 3 -8.72 -6.54 -10.70
C SER A 3 -9.24 -5.14 -10.35
N GLU A 4 -10.03 -5.03 -9.30
CA GLU A 4 -10.58 -3.77 -8.81
C GLU A 4 -9.53 -2.97 -8.02
N THR A 5 -8.74 -3.65 -7.18
CA THR A 5 -7.58 -3.07 -6.51
C THR A 5 -6.55 -2.58 -7.53
N GLU A 6 -6.27 -3.37 -8.57
CA GLU A 6 -5.39 -2.97 -9.67
C GLU A 6 -5.93 -1.72 -10.39
N LYS A 7 -7.24 -1.70 -10.70
CA LYS A 7 -7.88 -0.53 -11.29
C LYS A 7 -7.77 0.70 -10.38
N LYS A 8 -7.93 0.52 -9.08
CA LYS A 8 -7.80 1.60 -8.09
C LYS A 8 -6.36 2.13 -8.02
N LEU A 9 -5.35 1.27 -8.01
CA LEU A 9 -3.94 1.67 -8.04
C LEU A 9 -3.60 2.45 -9.33
N LYS A 10 -4.09 1.98 -10.48
CA LYS A 10 -3.96 2.72 -11.76
C LYS A 10 -4.60 4.11 -11.68
N GLN A 11 -5.81 4.22 -11.13
CA GLN A 11 -6.47 5.52 -10.93
C GLN A 11 -5.68 6.46 -10.01
N LEU A 12 -5.08 5.94 -8.92
CA LEU A 12 -4.22 6.71 -8.04
C LEU A 12 -2.97 7.21 -8.78
N ARG A 13 -2.40 6.37 -9.65
CA ARG A 13 -1.24 6.71 -10.47
C ARG A 13 -1.54 7.74 -11.55
N ASP A 14 -2.68 7.64 -12.21
CA ASP A 14 -3.12 8.57 -13.26
C ASP A 14 -3.48 9.94 -12.67
N LYS A 15 -4.18 9.95 -11.53
CA LYS A 15 -4.59 11.17 -10.81
C LYS A 15 -3.61 11.55 -9.70
N ASN A 16 -2.34 11.22 -9.87
CA ASN A 16 -1.35 11.33 -8.79
C ASN A 16 -1.22 12.76 -8.25
N ASP A 17 -1.33 13.79 -9.09
CA ASP A 17 -1.23 15.19 -8.67
C ASP A 17 -2.34 15.57 -7.68
N VAL A 18 -3.59 15.20 -7.98
CA VAL A 18 -4.76 15.55 -7.16
C VAL A 18 -4.80 14.72 -5.88
N VAL A 19 -4.54 13.42 -5.99
CA VAL A 19 -4.60 12.50 -4.85
C VAL A 19 -3.48 12.81 -3.86
N PHE A 20 -2.26 12.98 -4.37
CA PHE A 20 -1.11 13.23 -3.51
C PHE A 20 -1.22 14.56 -2.79
N LYS A 21 -1.76 15.60 -3.43
CA LYS A 21 -2.02 16.90 -2.78
C LYS A 21 -2.86 16.77 -1.51
N ARG A 22 -3.90 15.91 -1.52
CA ARG A 22 -4.72 15.65 -0.32
C ARG A 22 -3.92 14.99 0.79
N TRP A 23 -3.06 14.02 0.46
CA TRP A 23 -2.22 13.34 1.44
C TRP A 23 -1.11 14.23 1.97
N HIS A 24 -0.55 15.09 1.12
CA HIS A 24 0.42 16.10 1.53
C HIS A 24 -0.19 17.11 2.50
N ALA A 25 -1.42 17.59 2.24
CA ALA A 25 -2.12 18.48 3.17
C ALA A 25 -2.31 17.84 4.56
N TYR A 26 -2.67 16.56 4.61
CA TYR A 26 -2.77 15.81 5.87
C TYR A 26 -1.39 15.65 6.56
N ALA A 27 -0.32 15.44 5.79
CA ALA A 27 1.03 15.38 6.34
C ALA A 27 1.48 16.74 6.93
N VAL A 28 1.09 17.86 6.30
CA VAL A 28 1.34 19.22 6.80
C VAL A 28 0.57 19.48 8.10
N GLU A 29 -0.66 19.00 8.21
CA GLU A 29 -1.47 19.10 9.44
C GLU A 29 -0.78 18.38 10.61
N ILE A 30 -0.39 17.11 10.40
CA ILE A 30 0.35 16.33 11.42
C ILE A 30 1.67 16.99 11.80
N SER A 31 2.43 17.50 10.82
CA SER A 31 3.70 18.14 11.13
C SER A 31 3.52 19.42 11.93
N SER A 32 2.46 20.19 11.63
CA SER A 32 2.11 21.42 12.34
C SER A 32 1.77 21.16 13.80
N GLU A 33 1.00 20.10 14.10
CA GLU A 33 0.73 19.64 15.47
C GLU A 33 2.01 19.30 16.24
N LEU A 34 3.02 18.79 15.54
CA LEU A 34 4.34 18.47 16.09
C LEU A 34 5.30 19.67 16.13
N GLY A 35 4.87 20.87 15.70
CA GLY A 35 5.71 22.07 15.63
C GLY A 35 6.79 22.00 14.55
N THR A 36 6.54 21.25 13.47
CA THR A 36 7.47 21.01 12.36
C THR A 36 6.81 21.30 11.01
N GLU A 37 7.63 21.49 9.96
CA GLU A 37 7.15 21.71 8.60
C GLU A 37 7.76 20.69 7.63
N PRO A 38 6.99 20.15 6.66
CA PRO A 38 7.53 19.21 5.69
C PRO A 38 8.46 19.93 4.74
N SER A 39 9.74 19.55 4.74
CA SER A 39 10.75 20.07 3.82
C SER A 39 11.29 18.98 2.91
N ALA A 40 11.75 19.39 1.72
CA ALA A 40 12.46 18.49 0.82
C ALA A 40 13.83 18.16 1.44
N PRO A 41 14.26 16.88 1.46
CA PRO A 41 15.59 16.50 1.88
C PRO A 41 16.67 17.17 1.02
N ARG A 42 17.89 17.29 1.58
CA ARG A 42 19.04 17.80 0.83
C ARG A 42 19.32 16.93 -0.38
N THR A 43 19.28 17.53 -1.56
CA THR A 43 19.62 16.86 -2.82
C THR A 43 21.13 16.94 -3.09
N ALA A 44 21.77 15.80 -3.40
CA ALA A 44 23.19 15.76 -3.73
C ALA A 44 23.43 16.35 -5.13
N SER A 45 24.49 17.13 -5.33
CA SER A 45 24.79 17.75 -6.63
C SER A 45 24.99 16.72 -7.76
N ARG A 46 25.56 15.55 -7.44
CA ARG A 46 25.74 14.44 -8.38
C ARG A 46 25.31 13.12 -7.75
N GLN A 47 24.35 12.45 -8.36
CA GLN A 47 24.00 11.06 -8.07
C GLN A 47 24.44 10.19 -9.25
N GLN A 48 25.00 9.00 -8.97
CA GLN A 48 25.51 8.08 -10.02
C GLN A 48 24.42 7.14 -10.56
N HIS A 49 23.50 6.68 -9.71
CA HIS A 49 22.56 5.61 -10.06
C HIS A 49 21.11 6.09 -10.27
N ARG A 50 20.79 7.34 -9.88
CA ARG A 50 19.46 7.93 -10.06
C ARG A 50 19.62 9.40 -10.41
N ALA A 51 18.79 9.91 -11.32
CA ALA A 51 18.72 11.34 -11.58
C ALA A 51 17.95 12.04 -10.46
N ASN A 52 18.42 13.21 -10.03
CA ASN A 52 17.66 14.07 -9.14
C ASN A 52 16.42 14.57 -9.88
N ALA A 53 15.23 14.22 -9.40
CA ALA A 53 14.01 14.77 -9.96
C ALA A 53 13.93 16.27 -9.62
N PRO A 54 13.66 17.16 -10.61
CA PRO A 54 13.43 18.57 -10.32
C PRO A 54 12.23 18.70 -9.39
N HIS A 55 12.26 19.68 -8.50
CA HIS A 55 11.18 19.95 -7.55
C HIS A 55 11.34 21.37 -7.01
N ASP A 56 10.23 22.12 -6.97
CA ASP A 56 10.23 23.46 -6.37
C ASP A 56 9.67 23.46 -4.94
N THR A 57 8.94 22.40 -4.58
CA THR A 57 8.31 22.23 -3.27
C THR A 57 8.56 20.84 -2.68
N ALA A 58 8.41 20.71 -1.37
CA ALA A 58 8.45 19.42 -0.68
C ALA A 58 7.38 18.46 -1.23
N GLU A 59 6.19 18.97 -1.56
CA GLU A 59 5.11 18.19 -2.17
C GLU A 59 5.57 17.52 -3.47
N GLU A 60 6.13 18.29 -4.39
CA GLU A 60 6.62 17.75 -5.66
C GLU A 60 7.73 16.73 -5.47
N TYR A 61 8.64 16.99 -4.53
CA TYR A 61 9.71 16.07 -4.19
C TYR A 61 9.15 14.70 -3.76
N TYR A 62 8.27 14.68 -2.75
CA TYR A 62 7.71 13.42 -2.25
C TYR A 62 6.79 12.75 -3.27
N ARG A 63 6.05 13.52 -4.08
CA ARG A 63 5.24 12.95 -5.16
C ARG A 63 6.08 12.17 -6.17
N ARG A 64 7.16 12.79 -6.65
CA ARG A 64 8.03 12.24 -7.70
C ARG A 64 8.97 11.15 -7.18
N ASN A 65 9.49 11.30 -5.97
CA ASN A 65 10.53 10.41 -5.45
C ASN A 65 10.02 9.26 -4.59
N LEU A 66 8.86 9.43 -3.95
CA LEU A 66 8.25 8.44 -3.05
C LEU A 66 6.97 7.86 -3.66
N TYR A 67 5.96 8.71 -3.88
CA TYR A 67 4.59 8.24 -4.18
C TYR A 67 4.48 7.52 -5.52
N ILE A 68 4.96 8.13 -6.60
CA ILE A 68 4.93 7.54 -7.94
C ILE A 68 5.71 6.21 -7.99
N PRO A 69 6.99 6.15 -7.57
CA PRO A 69 7.75 4.90 -7.57
C PRO A 69 7.11 3.80 -6.72
N PHE A 70 6.51 4.16 -5.58
CA PHE A 70 5.82 3.22 -4.71
C PHE A 70 4.59 2.61 -5.38
N LEU A 71 3.76 3.42 -6.03
CA LEU A 71 2.60 2.92 -6.77
C LEU A 71 3.00 2.04 -7.95
N ASP A 72 4.05 2.44 -8.68
CA ASP A 72 4.57 1.66 -9.81
C ASP A 72 5.09 0.30 -9.33
N HIS A 73 5.83 0.28 -8.21
CA HIS A 73 6.33 -0.96 -7.62
C HIS A 73 5.22 -1.88 -7.12
N ILE A 74 4.24 -1.37 -6.36
CA ILE A 74 3.11 -2.20 -5.89
C ILE A 74 2.33 -2.75 -7.08
N THR A 75 2.08 -1.93 -8.10
CA THR A 75 1.37 -2.39 -9.29
C THR A 75 2.15 -3.49 -10.01
N GLN A 76 3.47 -3.36 -10.10
CA GLN A 76 4.34 -4.39 -10.67
C GLN A 76 4.30 -5.69 -9.85
N GLU A 77 4.41 -5.61 -8.52
CA GLU A 77 4.37 -6.77 -7.63
C GLU A 77 3.00 -7.45 -7.65
N MET A 78 1.91 -6.69 -7.70
CA MET A 78 0.58 -7.26 -7.88
C MET A 78 0.46 -7.98 -9.22
N ASN A 79 0.98 -7.38 -10.30
CA ASN A 79 0.98 -8.02 -11.61
C ASN A 79 1.80 -9.31 -11.64
N ARG A 80 3.04 -9.26 -11.15
CA ARG A 80 3.97 -10.38 -11.14
C ARG A 80 3.47 -11.53 -10.25
N ASN A 81 3.09 -11.24 -9.02
CA ASN A 81 2.69 -12.28 -8.08
C ASN A 81 1.29 -12.81 -8.40
N PHE A 82 0.35 -11.95 -8.78
CA PHE A 82 -1.01 -12.41 -8.98
C PHE A 82 -1.28 -12.98 -10.38
N PHE A 83 -0.89 -12.28 -11.43
CA PHE A 83 -1.27 -12.68 -12.78
C PHE A 83 -0.33 -13.73 -13.36
N PHE A 84 0.98 -13.59 -13.14
CA PHE A 84 1.98 -14.51 -13.68
C PHE A 84 2.24 -15.73 -12.80
N ARG A 85 2.28 -15.57 -11.47
CA ARG A 85 2.69 -16.66 -10.57
C ARG A 85 1.55 -17.56 -10.11
N PHE A 86 0.32 -17.04 -9.94
CA PHE A 86 -0.83 -17.87 -9.57
C PHE A 86 -1.57 -18.39 -10.80
N GLY A 87 -1.77 -19.71 -10.85
CA GLY A 87 -2.62 -20.38 -11.83
C GLY A 87 -4.10 -20.17 -11.55
N SER A 88 -4.94 -20.73 -12.42
CA SER A 88 -6.41 -20.63 -12.30
C SER A 88 -6.92 -21.20 -10.98
N THR A 89 -6.39 -22.35 -10.53
CA THR A 89 -6.82 -23.01 -9.29
C THR A 89 -6.57 -22.16 -8.05
N GLN A 90 -5.38 -21.56 -7.91
CA GLN A 90 -5.06 -20.71 -6.76
C GLN A 90 -5.91 -19.42 -6.79
N LYS A 91 -6.15 -18.87 -7.98
CA LYS A 91 -7.03 -17.70 -8.16
C LYS A 91 -8.48 -18.02 -7.77
N THR A 92 -8.99 -19.19 -8.10
CA THR A 92 -10.33 -19.66 -7.70
C THR A 92 -10.41 -19.91 -6.20
N ALA A 93 -9.42 -20.57 -5.60
CA ALA A 93 -9.36 -20.77 -4.15
C ALA A 93 -9.41 -19.44 -3.38
N MET A 94 -8.70 -18.42 -3.87
CA MET A 94 -8.77 -17.07 -3.31
C MET A 94 -10.15 -16.40 -3.45
N GLN A 95 -10.95 -16.78 -4.44
CA GLN A 95 -12.33 -16.30 -4.56
C GLN A 95 -13.27 -17.03 -3.60
N LEU A 96 -12.99 -18.29 -3.26
CA LEU A 96 -13.76 -19.06 -2.28
C LEU A 96 -13.64 -18.51 -0.86
N LEU A 97 -12.56 -17.79 -0.53
CA LEU A 97 -12.46 -17.01 0.72
C LEU A 97 -13.65 -16.04 0.92
N ARG A 98 -14.36 -15.66 -0.14
CA ARG A 98 -15.56 -14.81 -0.05
C ARG A 98 -16.80 -15.51 0.47
N LEU A 99 -16.80 -16.84 0.46
CA LEU A 99 -17.89 -17.66 0.99
C LEU A 99 -17.72 -17.92 2.49
N MET A 100 -16.62 -17.46 3.09
CA MET A 100 -16.38 -17.59 4.52
C MET A 100 -17.49 -16.86 5.31
N PRO A 101 -18.25 -17.57 6.16
CA PRO A 101 -19.30 -16.95 6.97
C PRO A 101 -18.73 -15.87 7.89
N SER A 102 -19.49 -14.80 8.12
CA SER A 102 -19.09 -13.70 9.03
C SER A 102 -18.73 -14.18 10.44
N THR A 103 -19.30 -15.30 10.88
CA THR A 103 -18.98 -15.96 12.16
C THR A 103 -17.55 -16.48 12.24
N THR A 104 -16.93 -16.84 11.11
CA THR A 104 -15.51 -17.26 11.07
C THR A 104 -14.53 -16.09 11.19
N VAL A 105 -14.95 -14.88 10.77
CA VAL A 105 -14.15 -13.65 10.89
C VAL A 105 -14.19 -13.09 12.33
N ALA A 106 -15.29 -13.33 13.06
CA ALA A 106 -15.36 -12.97 14.48
C ALA A 106 -14.34 -13.75 15.34
N CYS A 107 -14.04 -15.00 14.97
CA CYS A 107 -13.10 -15.86 15.69
C CYS A 107 -11.62 -15.45 15.51
N THR A 108 -11.25 -14.64 14.51
CA THR A 108 -9.86 -14.16 14.38
C THR A 108 -9.54 -13.01 15.33
N ASN A 109 -10.56 -12.30 15.81
CA ASN A 109 -10.43 -11.22 16.80
C ASN A 109 -10.79 -11.67 18.22
N ALA A 110 -11.38 -12.86 18.35
CA ALA A 110 -11.70 -13.49 19.62
C ALA A 110 -10.79 -14.71 19.81
N CYS A 111 -9.60 -14.48 20.37
CA CYS A 111 -8.86 -15.53 21.05
C CYS A 111 -9.64 -15.92 22.31
N ASP A 112 -10.70 -16.71 22.16
CA ASP A 112 -11.32 -17.42 23.28
C ASP A 112 -10.77 -18.86 23.28
N PRO A 113 -9.91 -19.22 24.26
CA PRO A 113 -9.27 -20.53 24.32
C PRO A 113 -10.25 -21.69 24.51
N ASN A 114 -11.54 -21.43 24.74
CA ASN A 114 -12.54 -22.46 25.02
C ASN A 114 -13.33 -22.95 23.78
N ILE A 115 -13.18 -22.31 22.61
CA ILE A 115 -14.04 -22.60 21.44
C ILE A 115 -13.45 -23.67 20.51
N PHE A 116 -12.12 -23.84 20.47
CA PHE A 116 -11.49 -24.86 19.61
C PHE A 116 -10.38 -25.62 20.37
N PRO A 117 -10.71 -26.69 21.12
CA PRO A 117 -9.74 -27.39 21.96
C PRO A 117 -8.68 -28.19 21.19
N ASN A 118 -8.79 -28.31 19.86
CA ASN A 118 -7.91 -29.16 19.03
C ASN A 118 -7.36 -28.48 17.76
N ILE A 119 -7.52 -27.18 17.61
CA ILE A 119 -6.92 -26.44 16.49
C ILE A 119 -5.76 -25.61 17.05
N HIS A 120 -4.58 -26.23 17.11
CA HIS A 120 -3.31 -25.54 17.32
C HIS A 120 -2.94 -24.77 16.04
N ILE A 121 -3.73 -23.77 15.67
CA ILE A 121 -3.23 -22.73 14.77
C ILE A 121 -2.41 -21.80 15.65
N CYS A 122 -1.09 -21.96 15.59
CA CYS A 122 -0.13 -21.03 16.17
C CYS A 122 -0.51 -19.60 15.74
N CYS A 123 -1.06 -18.83 16.68
CA CYS A 123 -0.94 -17.38 16.64
C CYS A 123 0.55 -17.05 16.86
N CYS A 124 1.04 -16.17 16.00
CA CYS A 124 2.43 -15.74 15.86
C CYS A 124 3.15 -15.42 17.17
N GLU A 125 4.41 -15.87 17.28
CA GLU A 125 5.50 -14.96 17.65
C GLU A 125 6.01 -14.28 16.37
#